data_AF-A0A9R1CSW4-F1
#
_entry.id   AF-A0A9R1CSW4-F1
#
_cell.length_a   1.000
_cell.length_b   1.000
_cell.length_c   1.000
_cell.angle_alpha   90.00
_cell.angle_beta   90.00
_cell.angle_gamma   90.00
#
_symmetry.space_group_name_H-M   'P 1'
#
loop_
_entity.id
_entity.type
_entity.pdbx_description
1 polymer ?
#
loop_
_entity_poly.entity_id
_entity_poly.type
_entity_poly.pdbx_seq_one_letter_code
_entity_poly.pdbx_strand_id
1 'polypeptide(L)'
;MPENQPTTDRARRLDAVQSGQRETAIERRDSGVRGGGQDRNVPSRSRQNRAAREIANEIDVSREGVGTVDRLEGLDVFLRSSGTEQFSENVTDGFAGEADFVQPSDVNPNVDPEAISADPAVAPGRRDDVAARARRRTASDAAYIQAEDLNAEVGPRGVSELGVAAGRRDDVAMRAAQGLASESPFAEPGDFGIDVGESGITDAGLTDTGERRVVARQFESETPLSNVDPSAGLAAAGDGFELAGTADDRLAARRFESDIGTFGSGELDPESDIRDTDEGFALAEGARRQVAAARLDEQVTETDVGPG
;
A
#
# COMPACT_ATOMS: atom_id res chain seq x y z
N MET A 1 0.82 -20.03 9.97
CA MET A 1 -0.63 -20.16 9.75
C MET A 1 -1.33 -19.53 10.94
N PRO A 2 -1.70 -18.24 10.91
CA PRO A 2 -2.59 -17.70 11.92
C PRO A 2 -4.03 -17.94 11.44
N GLU A 3 -4.78 -18.71 12.23
CA GLU A 3 -6.22 -18.82 12.12
C GLU A 3 -6.85 -17.46 12.40
N ASN A 4 -7.63 -16.94 11.46
CA ASN A 4 -8.48 -15.76 11.65
C ASN A 4 -9.49 -16.06 12.76
N GLN A 5 -9.18 -15.64 13.99
CA GLN A 5 -10.15 -15.68 15.07
C GLN A 5 -11.22 -14.59 14.83
N PRO A 6 -12.51 -14.93 14.91
CA PRO A 6 -13.59 -13.98 14.69
C PRO A 6 -13.65 -12.97 15.85
N THR A 7 -13.34 -11.72 15.54
CA THR A 7 -13.51 -10.58 16.43
C THR A 7 -14.98 -10.22 16.53
N THR A 8 -15.64 -10.69 17.60
CA THR A 8 -16.73 -10.05 18.36
C THR A 8 -17.75 -11.09 18.87
N ASP A 9 -18.37 -10.80 20.02
CA ASP A 9 -19.42 -11.61 20.66
C ASP A 9 -20.71 -11.76 19.84
N ARG A 10 -20.76 -11.18 18.62
CA ARG A 10 -21.82 -11.36 17.62
C ARG A 10 -21.49 -12.49 16.64
N ALA A 11 -20.22 -12.68 16.27
CA ALA A 11 -19.77 -13.82 15.46
C ALA A 11 -19.95 -15.16 16.21
N ARG A 12 -19.77 -15.17 17.54
CA ARG A 12 -20.13 -16.33 18.39
C ARG A 12 -21.64 -16.62 18.42
N ARG A 13 -22.50 -15.62 18.19
CA ARG A 13 -23.95 -15.81 18.05
C ARG A 13 -24.35 -16.28 16.66
N LEU A 14 -23.59 -15.92 15.62
CA LEU A 14 -23.80 -16.38 14.25
C LEU A 14 -23.29 -17.82 14.01
N ASP A 15 -22.22 -18.24 14.69
CA ASP A 15 -21.75 -19.64 14.62
C ASP A 15 -22.77 -20.64 15.24
N ALA A 16 -23.58 -20.15 16.20
CA ALA A 16 -24.72 -20.88 16.74
C ALA A 16 -25.89 -21.01 15.73
N VAL A 17 -26.00 -20.08 14.78
CA VAL A 17 -26.96 -20.13 13.65
C VAL A 17 -26.40 -20.96 12.49
N GLN A 18 -25.08 -21.01 12.33
CA GLN A 18 -24.36 -21.59 11.19
C GLN A 18 -24.03 -23.10 11.35
N SER A 19 -24.11 -23.67 12.56
CA SER A 19 -23.81 -25.09 12.83
C SER A 19 -24.93 -26.11 12.52
N GLY A 20 -26.07 -25.68 11.97
CA GLY A 20 -27.09 -26.61 11.46
C GLY A 20 -27.75 -27.50 12.52
N GLN A 21 -27.67 -27.15 13.81
CA GLN A 21 -28.61 -27.69 14.80
C GLN A 21 -29.98 -27.07 14.53
N ARG A 22 -30.78 -27.80 13.75
CA ARG A 22 -32.22 -27.56 13.56
C ARG A 22 -32.91 -27.54 14.92
N GLU A 23 -33.09 -26.36 15.50
CA GLU A 23 -34.09 -26.15 16.55
C GLU A 23 -34.47 -24.67 16.74
N THR A 24 -34.55 -23.87 15.67
CA THR A 24 -35.31 -22.59 15.65
C THR A 24 -35.56 -22.11 14.21
N ALA A 25 -36.15 -22.95 13.36
CA ALA A 25 -37.25 -22.41 12.57
C ALA A 25 -38.27 -21.93 13.60
N ILE A 26 -38.93 -20.78 13.39
CA ILE A 26 -40.07 -20.33 14.21
C ILE A 26 -40.81 -21.59 14.63
N GLU A 27 -40.71 -21.90 15.93
CA GLU A 27 -41.36 -23.05 16.50
C GLU A 27 -42.81 -22.82 16.14
N ARG A 28 -43.29 -23.54 15.12
CA ARG A 28 -44.70 -23.66 14.84
C ARG A 28 -45.23 -24.11 16.18
N ARG A 29 -45.84 -23.20 16.93
CA ARG A 29 -46.28 -23.43 18.30
C ARG A 29 -47.42 -24.43 18.23
N ASP A 30 -47.04 -25.67 18.08
CA ASP A 30 -47.81 -26.85 18.37
C ASP A 30 -47.21 -27.41 19.65
N SER A 31 -47.28 -26.63 20.73
CA SER A 31 -46.99 -27.08 22.08
C SER A 31 -48.30 -27.49 22.75
N GLY A 32 -48.74 -28.68 22.39
CA GLY A 32 -49.48 -29.55 23.29
C GLY A 32 -48.61 -29.89 24.51
N VAL A 33 -48.54 -28.98 25.49
CA VAL A 33 -48.12 -29.30 26.86
C VAL A 33 -49.35 -29.17 27.77
N ARG A 34 -49.79 -30.33 28.24
CA ARG A 34 -50.70 -30.47 29.38
C ARG A 34 -50.05 -29.81 30.60
N GLY A 35 -50.53 -28.63 30.98
CA GLY A 35 -50.10 -27.99 32.23
C GLY A 35 -50.52 -26.52 32.36
N GLY A 36 -51.77 -26.30 32.78
CA GLY A 36 -52.14 -25.12 33.58
C GLY A 36 -52.38 -23.79 32.86
N GLY A 37 -53.65 -23.40 32.71
CA GLY A 37 -54.03 -21.99 32.63
C GLY A 37 -54.01 -21.37 31.24
N GLN A 38 -54.74 -21.95 30.28
CA GLN A 38 -55.19 -21.18 29.12
C GLN A 38 -55.98 -19.97 29.62
N ASP A 39 -55.43 -18.77 29.45
CA ASP A 39 -56.18 -17.52 29.51
C ASP A 39 -57.20 -17.49 28.35
N ARG A 40 -58.28 -18.25 28.51
CA ARG A 40 -59.46 -18.22 27.64
C ARG A 40 -60.24 -16.91 27.74
N ASN A 41 -59.78 -15.97 28.58
CA ASN A 41 -60.41 -14.68 28.83
C ASN A 41 -59.81 -13.51 28.05
N VAL A 42 -58.76 -13.71 27.23
CA VAL A 42 -58.28 -12.63 26.35
C VAL A 42 -59.07 -12.67 25.04
N PRO A 43 -59.80 -11.60 24.65
CA PRO A 43 -60.54 -11.57 23.38
C PRO A 43 -59.61 -11.86 22.19
N SER A 44 -60.07 -12.60 21.16
CA SER A 44 -59.27 -12.92 19.96
C SER A 44 -58.59 -11.70 19.33
N ARG A 45 -59.29 -10.55 19.31
CA ARG A 45 -58.74 -9.28 18.83
C ARG A 45 -57.53 -8.79 19.63
N SER A 46 -57.52 -9.00 20.94
CA SER A 46 -56.40 -8.60 21.80
C SER A 46 -55.17 -9.48 21.58
N ARG A 47 -55.36 -10.78 21.31
CA ARG A 47 -54.25 -11.69 20.94
C ARG A 47 -53.65 -11.32 19.59
N GLN A 48 -54.50 -11.10 18.58
CA GLN A 48 -54.12 -10.61 17.26
C GLN A 48 -53.33 -9.31 17.33
N ASN A 49 -53.82 -8.32 18.08
CA ASN A 49 -53.14 -7.04 18.22
C ASN A 49 -51.79 -7.15 18.94
N ARG A 50 -51.65 -8.06 19.90
CA ARG A 50 -50.37 -8.30 20.58
C ARG A 50 -49.36 -8.93 19.63
N ALA A 51 -49.74 -10.03 18.97
CA ALA A 51 -48.88 -10.72 18.01
C ALA A 51 -48.44 -9.79 16.87
N ALA A 52 -49.36 -9.01 16.31
CA ALA A 52 -49.03 -8.06 15.25
C ALA A 52 -48.02 -7.00 15.71
N ARG A 53 -48.11 -6.50 16.96
CA ARG A 53 -47.15 -5.53 17.51
C ARG A 53 -45.79 -6.15 17.80
N GLU A 54 -45.78 -7.36 18.35
CA GLU A 54 -44.55 -8.08 18.67
C GLU A 54 -43.74 -8.33 17.40
N ILE A 55 -44.38 -8.89 16.37
CA ILE A 55 -43.74 -9.13 15.06
C ILE A 55 -43.34 -7.81 14.40
N ALA A 56 -44.22 -6.80 14.38
CA ALA A 56 -43.91 -5.51 13.77
C ALA A 56 -42.66 -4.85 14.39
N ASN A 57 -42.51 -4.92 15.71
CA ASN A 57 -41.32 -4.42 16.40
C ASN A 57 -40.07 -5.27 16.13
N GLU A 58 -40.21 -6.57 15.95
CA GLU A 58 -39.09 -7.49 15.72
C GLU A 58 -38.43 -7.25 14.35
N ILE A 59 -39.24 -7.05 13.31
CA ILE A 59 -38.75 -6.85 11.93
C ILE A 59 -38.72 -5.37 11.51
N ASP A 60 -38.92 -4.46 12.46
CA ASP A 60 -38.93 -3.01 12.31
C ASP A 60 -39.88 -2.50 11.21
N VAL A 61 -41.12 -3.02 11.20
CA VAL A 61 -42.19 -2.54 10.31
C VAL A 61 -43.33 -1.89 11.09
N SER A 62 -44.14 -1.11 10.39
CA SER A 62 -45.41 -0.64 10.93
C SER A 62 -46.32 -1.80 11.32
N ARG A 63 -47.01 -1.67 12.45
CA ARG A 63 -48.01 -2.65 12.89
C ARG A 63 -49.14 -2.83 11.88
N GLU A 64 -49.50 -1.78 11.15
CA GLU A 64 -50.47 -1.80 10.06
C GLU A 64 -50.00 -2.65 8.88
N GLY A 65 -48.69 -2.87 8.74
CA GLY A 65 -48.08 -3.77 7.76
C GLY A 65 -48.22 -5.27 8.11
N VAL A 66 -48.65 -5.61 9.32
CA VAL A 66 -48.82 -7.01 9.74
C VAL A 66 -50.29 -7.43 9.70
N GLY A 67 -50.57 -8.52 8.98
CA GLY A 67 -51.85 -9.20 8.92
C GLY A 67 -51.94 -10.29 9.98
N THR A 68 -53.12 -10.45 10.59
CA THR A 68 -53.40 -11.56 11.50
C THR A 68 -54.78 -12.14 11.22
N VAL A 69 -54.90 -13.47 11.22
CA VAL A 69 -56.16 -14.19 11.00
C VAL A 69 -56.27 -15.33 12.02
N ASP A 70 -57.38 -15.37 12.76
CA ASP A 70 -57.69 -16.49 13.67
C ASP A 70 -58.24 -17.64 12.82
N ARG A 71 -57.54 -18.78 12.78
CA ARG A 71 -57.99 -20.03 12.14
C ARG A 71 -58.33 -21.05 13.22
N LEU A 72 -59.06 -22.10 12.82
CA LEU A 72 -59.43 -23.20 13.73
C LEU A 72 -58.19 -23.89 14.35
N GLU A 73 -57.06 -23.83 13.66
CA GLU A 73 -55.78 -24.44 14.06
C GLU A 73 -54.85 -23.48 14.82
N GLY A 74 -55.19 -22.18 14.90
CA GLY A 74 -54.35 -21.19 15.57
C GLY A 74 -54.39 -19.80 14.93
N LEU A 75 -53.56 -18.90 15.46
CA LEU A 75 -53.40 -17.55 14.94
C LEU A 75 -52.34 -17.55 13.83
N ASP A 76 -52.74 -17.24 12.60
CA ASP A 76 -51.80 -16.98 11.50
C ASP A 76 -51.41 -15.50 11.46
N VAL A 77 -50.13 -15.27 11.17
CA VAL A 77 -49.52 -13.95 11.01
C VAL A 77 -48.81 -13.90 9.66
N PHE A 78 -48.95 -12.81 8.93
CA PHE A 78 -48.34 -12.61 7.62
C PHE A 78 -48.07 -11.12 7.37
N LEU A 79 -47.25 -10.80 6.37
CA LEU A 79 -47.02 -9.44 5.94
C LEU A 79 -48.07 -9.00 4.91
N ARG A 80 -48.64 -7.82 5.13
CA ARG A 80 -49.42 -7.11 4.11
C ARG A 80 -48.46 -6.48 3.10
N SER A 81 -48.99 -6.01 1.97
CA SER A 81 -48.18 -5.36 0.93
C SER A 81 -47.27 -4.25 1.48
N SER A 82 -47.83 -3.33 2.29
CA SER A 82 -47.04 -2.25 2.91
C SER A 82 -45.99 -2.74 3.92
N GLY A 83 -46.27 -3.82 4.65
CA GLY A 83 -45.30 -4.44 5.56
C GLY A 83 -44.21 -5.21 4.82
N THR A 84 -44.56 -5.82 3.69
CA THR A 84 -43.62 -6.52 2.80
C THR A 84 -42.65 -5.52 2.19
N GLU A 85 -43.13 -4.36 1.73
CA GLU A 85 -42.30 -3.28 1.21
C GLU A 85 -41.33 -2.73 2.27
N GLN A 86 -41.83 -2.43 3.47
CA GLN A 86 -40.98 -1.94 4.58
C GLN A 86 -39.94 -2.98 5.00
N PHE A 87 -40.35 -4.24 5.14
CA PHE A 87 -39.43 -5.31 5.50
C PHE A 87 -38.38 -5.55 4.39
N SER A 88 -38.81 -5.49 3.13
CA SER A 88 -37.93 -5.56 1.96
C SER A 88 -36.88 -4.45 1.96
N GLU A 89 -37.27 -3.21 2.27
CA GLU A 89 -36.37 -2.06 2.38
C GLU A 89 -35.35 -2.26 3.51
N ASN A 90 -35.83 -2.60 4.72
CA ASN A 90 -34.97 -2.85 5.88
C ASN A 90 -33.93 -3.96 5.63
N VAL A 91 -34.37 -5.07 5.04
CA VAL A 91 -33.50 -6.21 4.69
C VAL A 91 -32.47 -5.82 3.63
N THR A 92 -32.90 -5.06 2.62
CA THR A 92 -32.05 -4.60 1.53
C THR A 92 -30.97 -3.64 2.03
N ASP A 93 -31.35 -2.67 2.86
CA ASP A 93 -30.42 -1.72 3.47
C ASP A 93 -29.46 -2.39 4.44
N GLY A 94 -29.96 -3.33 5.26
CA GLY A 94 -29.13 -4.15 6.14
C GLY A 94 -28.09 -4.95 5.38
N PHE A 95 -28.50 -5.70 4.36
CA PHE A 95 -27.59 -6.50 3.53
C PHE A 95 -26.56 -5.63 2.80
N ALA A 96 -26.98 -4.54 2.17
CA ALA A 96 -26.08 -3.65 1.45
C ALA A 96 -25.13 -2.88 2.39
N GLY A 97 -25.56 -2.58 3.61
CA GLY A 97 -24.72 -1.95 4.63
C GLY A 97 -23.64 -2.88 5.20
N GLU A 98 -23.86 -4.19 5.18
CA GLU A 98 -22.92 -5.20 5.67
C GLU A 98 -21.99 -5.75 4.57
N ALA A 99 -22.44 -5.77 3.31
CA ALA A 99 -21.67 -6.31 2.20
C ALA A 99 -20.88 -5.22 1.45
N ASP A 100 -19.55 -5.35 1.43
CA ASP A 100 -18.69 -4.41 0.71
C ASP A 100 -19.06 -4.30 -0.76
N PHE A 101 -19.02 -3.07 -1.26
CA PHE A 101 -19.33 -2.70 -2.65
C PHE A 101 -20.76 -2.98 -3.11
N VAL A 102 -21.65 -3.54 -2.29
CA VAL A 102 -23.07 -3.76 -2.63
C VAL A 102 -23.87 -2.49 -2.34
N GLN A 103 -24.82 -2.15 -3.20
CA GLN A 103 -25.78 -1.07 -2.97
C GLN A 103 -27.17 -1.68 -2.77
N PRO A 104 -28.11 -0.97 -2.12
CA PRO A 104 -29.50 -1.39 -1.98
C PRO A 104 -30.12 -1.87 -3.30
N SER A 105 -29.84 -1.16 -4.40
CA SER A 105 -30.37 -1.50 -5.72
C SER A 105 -29.81 -2.81 -6.33
N ASP A 106 -28.76 -3.40 -5.77
CA ASP A 106 -28.17 -4.66 -6.24
C ASP A 106 -28.77 -5.88 -5.53
N VAL A 107 -29.53 -5.69 -4.46
CA VAL A 107 -30.05 -6.75 -3.59
C VAL A 107 -31.40 -7.22 -4.09
N ASN A 108 -31.57 -8.53 -4.15
CA ASN A 108 -32.87 -9.16 -4.16
C ASN A 108 -33.16 -9.66 -2.74
N PRO A 109 -34.14 -9.08 -2.03
CA PRO A 109 -34.38 -9.41 -0.62
C PRO A 109 -35.07 -10.76 -0.43
N ASN A 110 -35.66 -11.35 -1.48
CA ASN A 110 -36.35 -12.66 -1.44
C ASN A 110 -37.30 -12.79 -0.24
N VAL A 111 -38.15 -11.79 -0.02
CA VAL A 111 -39.11 -11.79 1.09
C VAL A 111 -40.23 -12.79 0.83
N ASP A 112 -40.45 -13.67 1.80
CA ASP A 112 -41.67 -14.48 1.91
C ASP A 112 -42.62 -13.81 2.90
N PRO A 113 -43.72 -13.19 2.42
CA PRO A 113 -44.67 -12.50 3.29
C PRO A 113 -45.52 -13.45 4.15
N GLU A 114 -45.67 -14.72 3.76
CA GLU A 114 -46.45 -15.71 4.52
C GLU A 114 -45.61 -16.30 5.65
N ALA A 115 -44.33 -16.57 5.38
CA ALA A 115 -43.40 -17.06 6.39
C ALA A 115 -42.76 -15.94 7.26
N ILE A 116 -42.91 -14.67 6.85
CA ILE A 116 -42.27 -13.50 7.49
C ILE A 116 -40.76 -13.72 7.57
N SER A 117 -40.17 -14.10 6.45
CA SER A 117 -38.75 -14.41 6.32
C SER A 117 -38.14 -13.78 5.08
N ALA A 118 -36.83 -13.63 5.06
CA ALA A 118 -36.08 -13.14 3.92
C ALA A 118 -34.78 -13.92 3.74
N ASP A 119 -34.34 -14.08 2.50
CA ASP A 119 -33.03 -14.66 2.14
C ASP A 119 -32.32 -13.69 1.17
N PRO A 120 -31.85 -12.53 1.65
CA PRO A 120 -31.30 -11.50 0.79
C PRO A 120 -30.04 -11.99 0.08
N ALA A 121 -29.96 -11.68 -1.21
CA ALA A 121 -28.80 -12.00 -2.03
C ALA A 121 -28.54 -10.92 -3.09
N VAL A 122 -27.29 -10.81 -3.55
CA VAL A 122 -26.97 -10.04 -4.74
C VAL A 122 -27.70 -10.62 -5.94
N ALA A 123 -28.54 -9.80 -6.57
CA ALA A 123 -29.32 -10.19 -7.73
C ALA A 123 -28.39 -10.68 -8.85
N PRO A 124 -28.67 -11.82 -9.50
CA PRO A 124 -27.77 -12.40 -10.52
C PRO A 124 -27.37 -11.41 -11.63
N GLY A 125 -28.32 -10.60 -12.10
CA GLY A 125 -28.07 -9.58 -13.14
C GLY A 125 -27.30 -8.33 -12.66
N ARG A 126 -26.98 -8.22 -11.37
CA ARG A 126 -26.27 -7.08 -10.77
C ARG A 126 -24.85 -7.45 -10.29
N ARG A 127 -24.48 -8.73 -10.38
CA ARG A 127 -23.16 -9.22 -9.96
C ARG A 127 -22.02 -8.57 -10.73
N ASP A 128 -22.20 -8.36 -12.04
CA ASP A 128 -21.20 -7.69 -12.87
C ASP A 128 -21.02 -6.21 -12.49
N ASP A 129 -22.12 -5.53 -12.11
CA ASP A 129 -22.06 -4.14 -11.64
C ASP A 129 -21.30 -4.05 -10.31
N VAL A 130 -21.58 -4.96 -9.38
CA VAL A 130 -20.86 -5.06 -8.09
C VAL A 130 -19.39 -5.37 -8.33
N ALA A 131 -19.06 -6.33 -9.20
CA ALA A 131 -17.69 -6.67 -9.56
C ALA A 131 -16.96 -5.48 -10.20
N ALA A 132 -17.59 -4.78 -11.13
CA ALA A 132 -17.01 -3.58 -11.76
C ALA A 132 -16.83 -2.43 -10.76
N ARG A 133 -17.70 -2.31 -9.76
CA ARG A 133 -17.59 -1.31 -8.69
C ARG A 133 -16.45 -1.64 -7.73
N ALA A 134 -16.34 -2.91 -7.32
CA ALA A 134 -15.24 -3.41 -6.50
C ALA A 134 -13.89 -3.12 -7.15
N ARG A 135 -13.72 -3.55 -8.42
CA ARG A 135 -12.48 -3.30 -9.17
C ARG A 135 -12.13 -1.82 -9.30
N ARG A 136 -13.09 -0.96 -9.63
CA ARG A 136 -12.84 0.49 -9.77
C ARG A 136 -12.41 1.14 -8.46
N ARG A 137 -13.07 0.80 -7.35
CA ARG A 137 -12.78 1.39 -6.04
C ARG A 137 -11.44 0.88 -5.48
N THR A 138 -11.14 -0.39 -5.63
CA THR A 138 -9.82 -0.92 -5.23
C THR A 138 -8.71 -0.33 -6.09
N ALA A 139 -8.91 -0.20 -7.40
CA ALA A 139 -7.91 0.41 -8.28
C ALA A 139 -7.69 1.91 -8.01
N SER A 140 -8.71 2.66 -7.54
CA SER A 140 -8.50 4.06 -7.17
C SER A 140 -7.61 4.24 -5.94
N ASP A 141 -7.61 3.24 -5.06
CA ASP A 141 -6.89 3.29 -3.79
C ASP A 141 -5.48 2.67 -3.90
N ALA A 142 -5.22 1.91 -4.96
CA ALA A 142 -3.98 1.16 -5.15
C ALA A 142 -3.08 1.79 -6.23
N ALA A 143 -1.87 2.17 -5.85
CA ALA A 143 -0.89 2.72 -6.78
C ALA A 143 -0.53 1.70 -7.88
N TYR A 144 -0.44 2.18 -9.12
CA TYR A 144 -0.06 1.41 -10.31
C TYR A 144 -0.97 0.23 -10.67
N ILE A 145 -2.08 0.01 -9.98
CA ILE A 145 -3.07 -1.03 -10.29
C ILE A 145 -4.26 -0.40 -10.98
N GLN A 146 -4.67 -0.96 -12.12
CA GLN A 146 -5.85 -0.53 -12.87
C GLN A 146 -7.02 -1.47 -12.62
N ALA A 147 -8.25 -1.01 -12.86
CA ALA A 147 -9.45 -1.83 -12.65
C ALA A 147 -9.44 -3.12 -13.52
N GLU A 148 -8.74 -3.09 -14.66
CA GLU A 148 -8.58 -4.21 -15.58
C GLU A 148 -7.58 -5.27 -15.08
N ASP A 149 -6.70 -4.89 -14.16
CA ASP A 149 -5.74 -5.81 -13.56
C ASP A 149 -6.38 -6.67 -12.46
N LEU A 150 -7.55 -6.26 -11.99
CA LEU A 150 -8.27 -6.89 -10.89
C LEU A 150 -9.29 -7.91 -11.39
N ASN A 151 -9.34 -9.05 -10.72
CA ASN A 151 -10.46 -9.98 -10.76
C ASN A 151 -11.36 -9.75 -9.53
N ALA A 152 -12.67 -9.93 -9.71
CA ALA A 152 -13.64 -9.86 -8.62
C ALA A 152 -14.70 -10.95 -8.81
N GLU A 153 -14.78 -11.89 -7.88
CA GLU A 153 -15.84 -12.90 -7.87
C GLU A 153 -16.98 -12.43 -6.97
N VAL A 154 -18.20 -12.44 -7.51
CA VAL A 154 -19.39 -11.99 -6.79
C VAL A 154 -20.39 -13.13 -6.69
N GLY A 155 -20.60 -13.60 -5.46
CA GLY A 155 -21.58 -14.62 -5.12
C GLY A 155 -22.91 -14.01 -4.66
N PRO A 156 -23.84 -14.85 -4.16
CA PRO A 156 -25.07 -14.39 -3.55
C PRO A 156 -24.86 -13.46 -2.35
N ARG A 157 -23.72 -13.57 -1.65
CA ARG A 157 -23.42 -12.81 -0.43
C ARG A 157 -22.56 -11.56 -0.64
N GLY A 158 -22.32 -11.16 -1.89
CA GLY A 158 -21.40 -10.07 -2.22
C GLY A 158 -20.10 -10.57 -2.84
N VAL A 159 -19.04 -9.76 -2.74
CA VAL A 159 -17.72 -10.07 -3.28
C VAL A 159 -17.05 -11.14 -2.42
N SER A 160 -16.70 -12.29 -3.00
CA SER A 160 -16.01 -13.39 -2.31
C SER A 160 -14.51 -13.42 -2.56
N GLU A 161 -14.07 -12.90 -3.71
CA GLU A 161 -12.67 -12.79 -4.10
C GLU A 161 -12.43 -11.44 -4.77
N LEU A 162 -11.34 -10.77 -4.42
CA LEU A 162 -10.93 -9.51 -5.03
C LEU A 162 -9.40 -9.39 -4.98
N GLY A 163 -8.76 -9.34 -6.15
CA GLY A 163 -7.31 -9.30 -6.22
C GLY A 163 -6.76 -9.14 -7.63
N VAL A 164 -5.45 -8.95 -7.74
CA VAL A 164 -4.73 -8.86 -9.01
C VAL A 164 -4.77 -10.22 -9.70
N ALA A 165 -5.35 -10.23 -10.89
CA ALA A 165 -5.46 -11.42 -11.72
C ALA A 165 -4.05 -11.96 -12.02
N ALA A 166 -3.86 -13.28 -11.91
CA ALA A 166 -2.55 -13.91 -12.07
C ALA A 166 -1.85 -13.53 -13.39
N GLY A 167 -2.60 -13.47 -14.50
CA GLY A 167 -2.09 -13.07 -15.81
C GLY A 167 -1.81 -11.58 -16.00
N ARG A 168 -2.11 -10.74 -15.01
CA ARG A 168 -1.92 -9.27 -15.02
C ARG A 168 -0.82 -8.80 -14.08
N ARG A 169 -0.24 -9.70 -13.28
CA ARG A 169 0.79 -9.37 -12.28
C ARG A 169 2.05 -8.78 -12.92
N ASP A 170 2.46 -9.31 -14.07
CA ASP A 170 3.62 -8.80 -14.81
C ASP A 170 3.36 -7.39 -15.38
N ASP A 171 2.14 -7.11 -15.83
CA ASP A 171 1.75 -5.78 -16.31
C ASP A 171 1.78 -4.74 -15.17
N VAL A 172 1.26 -5.12 -14.00
CA VAL A 172 1.32 -4.29 -12.78
C VAL A 172 2.76 -4.06 -12.35
N ALA A 173 3.58 -5.12 -12.32
CA ALA A 173 5.00 -5.04 -11.99
C ALA A 173 5.75 -4.09 -12.92
N MET A 174 5.54 -4.23 -14.23
CA MET A 174 6.17 -3.36 -15.24
C MET A 174 5.74 -1.90 -15.08
N ARG A 175 4.45 -1.66 -14.82
CA ARG A 175 3.91 -0.30 -14.61
C ARG A 175 4.48 0.35 -13.35
N ALA A 176 4.59 -0.41 -12.26
CA ALA A 176 5.20 0.07 -11.01
C ALA A 176 6.69 0.39 -11.22
N ALA A 177 7.43 -0.49 -11.89
CA ALA A 177 8.84 -0.27 -12.22
C ALA A 177 9.04 0.99 -13.10
N GLN A 178 8.17 1.23 -14.07
CA GLN A 178 8.18 2.46 -14.87
C GLN A 178 7.90 3.71 -14.04
N GLY A 179 6.92 3.63 -13.13
CA GLY A 179 6.61 4.71 -12.19
C GLY A 179 7.81 5.07 -11.32
N LEU A 180 8.41 4.09 -10.65
CA LEU A 180 9.58 4.30 -9.80
C LEU A 180 10.80 4.82 -10.57
N ALA A 181 11.03 4.31 -11.79
CA ALA A 181 12.09 4.81 -12.66
C ALA A 181 11.86 6.27 -13.05
N SER A 182 10.62 6.69 -13.27
CA SER A 182 10.31 8.09 -13.62
C SER A 182 10.61 9.08 -12.49
N GLU A 183 10.68 8.62 -11.25
CA GLU A 183 10.99 9.42 -10.08
C GLU A 183 12.51 9.51 -9.80
N SER A 184 13.33 8.69 -10.48
CA SER A 184 14.77 8.63 -10.27
C SER A 184 15.54 8.92 -11.57
N PRO A 185 16.35 10.00 -11.62
CA PRO A 185 17.01 10.45 -12.86
C PRO A 185 18.01 9.45 -13.45
N PHE A 186 18.49 8.50 -12.64
CA PHE A 186 19.50 7.52 -13.04
C PHE A 186 18.98 6.07 -13.00
N ALA A 187 17.71 5.84 -12.66
CA ALA A 187 17.13 4.51 -12.66
C ALA A 187 16.36 4.24 -13.94
N GLU A 188 16.44 2.99 -14.39
CA GLU A 188 15.65 2.46 -15.48
C GLU A 188 14.65 1.44 -14.93
N PRO A 189 13.53 1.17 -15.63
CA PRO A 189 12.54 0.20 -15.15
C PRO A 189 13.14 -1.18 -14.84
N GLY A 190 14.17 -1.61 -15.60
CA GLY A 190 14.84 -2.90 -15.41
C GLY A 190 15.76 -2.99 -14.18
N ASP A 191 15.91 -1.92 -13.41
CA ASP A 191 16.69 -1.92 -12.17
C ASP A 191 15.85 -2.30 -10.94
N PHE A 192 14.52 -2.22 -11.06
CA PHE A 192 13.59 -2.52 -10.00
C PHE A 192 13.13 -3.99 -10.03
N GLY A 193 13.05 -4.60 -8.85
CA GLY A 193 12.31 -5.83 -8.62
C GLY A 193 10.96 -5.48 -8.03
N ILE A 194 9.88 -5.94 -8.66
CA ILE A 194 8.52 -5.72 -8.19
C ILE A 194 7.84 -7.07 -8.01
N ASP A 195 7.48 -7.40 -6.77
CA ASP A 195 6.71 -8.59 -6.45
C ASP A 195 5.23 -8.22 -6.33
N VAL A 196 4.39 -8.89 -7.12
CA VAL A 196 2.94 -8.68 -7.15
C VAL A 196 2.22 -9.95 -6.72
N GLY A 197 1.56 -9.89 -5.57
CA GLY A 197 0.70 -10.94 -5.06
C GLY A 197 -0.76 -10.76 -5.50
N GLU A 198 -1.63 -11.60 -4.95
CA GLU A 198 -3.08 -11.49 -5.17
C GLU A 198 -3.65 -10.18 -4.61
N SER A 199 -3.15 -9.71 -3.47
CA SER A 199 -3.63 -8.48 -2.84
C SER A 199 -3.01 -7.19 -3.41
N GLY A 200 -2.09 -7.28 -4.37
CA GLY A 200 -1.38 -6.14 -4.94
C GLY A 200 0.14 -6.27 -4.88
N ILE A 201 0.84 -5.14 -4.94
CA ILE A 201 2.30 -5.08 -4.84
C ILE A 201 2.72 -5.39 -3.39
N THR A 202 3.54 -6.42 -3.21
CA THR A 202 4.02 -6.85 -1.89
C THR A 202 5.45 -6.37 -1.61
N ASP A 203 6.25 -6.20 -2.65
CA ASP A 203 7.60 -5.64 -2.57
C ASP A 203 7.91 -4.82 -3.82
N ALA A 204 8.63 -3.71 -3.65
CA ALA A 204 9.04 -2.85 -4.73
C ALA A 204 10.31 -2.09 -4.35
N GLY A 205 11.39 -2.31 -5.08
CA GLY A 205 12.67 -1.68 -4.80
C GLY A 205 13.72 -1.96 -5.86
N LEU A 206 14.88 -1.32 -5.70
CA LEU A 206 16.04 -1.64 -6.54
C LEU A 206 16.51 -3.06 -6.22
N THR A 207 16.81 -3.82 -7.26
CA THR A 207 17.57 -5.06 -7.11
C THR A 207 19.03 -4.75 -6.80
N ASP A 208 19.77 -5.68 -6.19
CA ASP A 208 21.23 -5.54 -5.96
C ASP A 208 22.01 -5.17 -7.23
N THR A 209 21.55 -5.67 -8.38
CA THR A 209 22.18 -5.36 -9.67
C THR A 209 21.73 -3.99 -10.17
N GLY A 210 20.46 -3.65 -9.98
CA GLY A 210 19.89 -2.35 -10.33
C GLY A 210 20.55 -1.20 -9.56
N GLU A 211 20.74 -1.36 -8.25
CA GLU A 211 21.45 -0.37 -7.42
C GLU A 211 22.85 -0.08 -7.97
N ARG A 212 23.63 -1.13 -8.30
CA ARG A 212 24.96 -0.96 -8.89
C ARG A 212 24.92 -0.21 -10.23
N ARG A 213 23.93 -0.47 -11.08
CA ARG A 213 23.78 0.23 -12.37
C ARG A 213 23.39 1.69 -12.18
N VAL A 214 22.48 1.98 -11.24
CA VAL A 214 22.08 3.35 -10.88
C VAL A 214 23.30 4.13 -10.41
N VAL A 215 24.08 3.58 -9.47
CA VAL A 215 25.31 4.21 -8.97
C VAL A 215 26.33 4.40 -10.08
N ALA A 216 26.51 3.42 -10.98
CA ALA A 216 27.43 3.55 -12.11
C ALA A 216 27.03 4.67 -13.08
N ARG A 217 25.73 4.80 -13.39
CA ARG A 217 25.22 5.89 -14.24
C ARG A 217 25.34 7.25 -13.56
N GLN A 218 25.07 7.32 -12.26
CA GLN A 218 25.30 8.54 -11.49
C GLN A 218 26.78 8.94 -11.52
N PHE A 219 27.69 8.00 -11.26
CA PHE A 219 29.13 8.24 -11.30
C PHE A 219 29.58 8.74 -12.68
N GLU A 220 29.16 8.08 -13.76
CA GLU A 220 29.49 8.53 -15.12
C GLU A 220 28.97 9.95 -15.41
N SER A 221 27.83 10.33 -14.84
CA SER A 221 27.28 11.68 -14.99
C SER A 221 28.08 12.75 -14.22
N GLU A 222 28.66 12.39 -13.08
CA GLU A 222 29.46 13.29 -12.23
C GLU A 222 30.93 13.34 -12.66
N THR A 223 31.44 12.26 -13.24
CA THR A 223 32.80 12.15 -13.77
C THR A 223 32.81 11.69 -15.23
N PRO A 224 32.35 12.53 -16.19
CA PRO A 224 32.30 12.12 -17.58
C PRO A 224 33.71 11.80 -18.08
N LEU A 225 33.97 10.53 -18.41
CA LEU A 225 35.30 10.10 -18.85
C LEU A 225 35.68 10.74 -20.20
N SER A 226 34.71 11.27 -20.95
CA SER A 226 34.94 12.09 -22.14
C SER A 226 35.68 13.39 -21.87
N ASN A 227 35.68 13.88 -20.62
CA ASN A 227 36.44 15.05 -20.21
C ASN A 227 37.87 14.70 -19.79
N VAL A 228 38.20 13.41 -19.70
CA VAL A 228 39.57 12.96 -19.46
C VAL A 228 40.26 12.85 -20.81
N ASP A 229 41.08 13.84 -21.15
CA ASP A 229 41.99 13.76 -22.28
C ASP A 229 43.32 13.15 -21.82
N PRO A 230 43.57 11.85 -22.06
CA PRO A 230 44.84 11.23 -21.68
C PRO A 230 46.02 11.80 -22.47
N SER A 231 45.78 12.39 -23.64
CA SER A 231 46.82 13.00 -24.48
C SER A 231 47.20 14.40 -24.03
N ALA A 232 46.35 15.09 -23.25
CA ALA A 232 46.67 16.39 -22.66
C ALA A 232 47.74 16.29 -21.56
N GLY A 233 47.88 15.13 -20.91
CA GLY A 233 48.81 14.92 -19.82
C GLY A 233 49.99 13.99 -20.12
N LEU A 234 50.03 13.39 -21.32
CA LEU A 234 51.05 12.40 -21.69
C LEU A 234 51.77 12.82 -22.97
N ALA A 235 53.11 12.80 -22.93
CA ALA A 235 53.98 12.94 -24.09
C ALA A 235 54.60 11.57 -24.42
N ALA A 236 54.80 11.28 -25.70
CA ALA A 236 55.55 10.10 -26.11
C ALA A 236 57.04 10.32 -25.84
N ALA A 237 57.69 9.38 -25.14
CA ALA A 237 59.11 9.46 -24.79
C ALA A 237 59.81 8.11 -24.96
N GLY A 238 60.74 8.05 -25.90
CA GLY A 238 61.48 6.82 -26.22
C GLY A 238 60.53 5.66 -26.57
N ASP A 239 60.62 4.57 -25.81
CA ASP A 239 59.80 3.36 -25.97
C ASP A 239 58.46 3.42 -25.17
N GLY A 240 58.08 4.56 -24.60
CA GLY A 240 56.91 4.70 -23.72
C GLY A 240 56.25 6.08 -23.70
N PHE A 241 55.56 6.37 -22.59
CA PHE A 241 54.89 7.65 -22.33
C PHE A 241 55.46 8.28 -21.04
N GLU A 242 55.66 9.60 -21.07
CA GLU A 242 56.00 10.42 -19.90
C GLU A 242 54.90 11.46 -19.66
N LEU A 243 54.90 12.09 -18.48
CA LEU A 243 53.98 13.19 -18.20
C LEU A 243 54.40 14.43 -19.00
N ALA A 244 53.45 15.09 -19.64
CA ALA A 244 53.73 16.29 -20.43
C ALA A 244 53.70 17.55 -19.56
N GLY A 245 54.82 18.28 -19.47
CA GLY A 245 54.93 19.64 -18.92
C GLY A 245 54.08 19.87 -17.66
N THR A 246 52.98 20.62 -17.81
CA THR A 246 52.07 20.98 -16.72
C THR A 246 51.46 19.80 -15.93
N ALA A 247 51.45 18.59 -16.49
CA ALA A 247 51.03 17.39 -15.77
C ALA A 247 52.10 16.88 -14.79
N ASP A 248 53.39 17.05 -15.14
CA ASP A 248 54.52 16.69 -14.28
C ASP A 248 54.69 17.74 -13.16
N ASP A 249 54.50 19.03 -13.48
CA ASP A 249 54.41 20.11 -12.49
C ASP A 249 53.27 19.87 -11.49
N ARG A 250 52.10 19.43 -11.98
CA ARG A 250 50.95 19.07 -11.13
C ARG A 250 51.27 17.91 -10.19
N LEU A 251 51.96 16.88 -10.69
CA LEU A 251 52.37 15.76 -9.86
C LEU A 251 53.39 16.18 -8.80
N ALA A 252 54.34 17.04 -9.17
CA ALA A 252 55.31 17.61 -8.24
C ALA A 252 54.65 18.45 -7.15
N ALA A 253 53.69 19.31 -7.50
CA ALA A 253 52.86 20.05 -6.55
C ALA A 253 52.16 19.12 -5.55
N ARG A 254 51.50 18.07 -6.03
CA ARG A 254 50.84 17.08 -5.16
C ARG A 254 51.79 16.36 -4.21
N ARG A 255 53.01 16.03 -4.68
CA ARG A 255 54.05 15.44 -3.82
C ARG A 255 54.48 16.41 -2.73
N PHE A 256 54.72 17.68 -3.06
CA PHE A 256 55.09 18.68 -2.06
C PHE A 256 53.98 18.94 -1.04
N GLU A 257 52.71 19.00 -1.46
CA GLU A 257 51.56 19.09 -0.54
C GLU A 257 51.57 17.94 0.47
N SER A 258 51.75 16.70 -0.03
CA SER A 258 51.78 15.50 0.79
C SER A 258 53.00 15.42 1.72
N ASP A 259 54.19 15.79 1.24
CA ASP A 259 55.45 15.61 1.97
C ASP A 259 55.71 16.71 3.01
N ILE A 260 55.27 17.93 2.72
CA ILE A 260 55.52 19.10 3.56
C ILE A 260 54.42 19.28 4.60
N GLY A 261 53.17 18.91 4.26
CA GLY A 261 52.01 19.00 5.17
C GLY A 261 51.58 20.43 5.54
N THR A 262 52.28 21.46 5.05
CA THR A 262 51.92 22.88 5.20
C THR A 262 50.79 23.29 4.25
N PHE A 263 50.68 22.63 3.10
CA PHE A 263 49.70 22.93 2.06
C PHE A 263 48.59 21.89 2.04
N GLY A 264 47.35 22.34 1.90
CA GLY A 264 46.19 21.52 1.61
C GLY A 264 46.20 20.97 0.18
N SER A 265 45.32 20.01 -0.09
CA SER A 265 45.18 19.44 -1.42
C SER A 265 44.70 20.48 -2.45
N GLY A 266 45.57 20.86 -3.39
CA GLY A 266 45.29 21.78 -4.49
C GLY A 266 45.61 23.24 -4.17
N GLU A 267 46.38 23.48 -3.12
CA GLU A 267 46.82 24.83 -2.72
C GLU A 267 48.08 25.28 -3.45
N LEU A 268 48.93 24.36 -3.91
CA LEU A 268 50.08 24.71 -4.74
C LEU A 268 49.64 24.86 -6.20
N ASP A 269 49.87 26.03 -6.77
CA ASP A 269 49.67 26.27 -8.21
C ASP A 269 50.86 25.69 -9.00
N PRO A 270 50.65 24.66 -9.84
CA PRO A 270 51.70 24.02 -10.61
C PRO A 270 52.47 24.99 -11.52
N GLU A 271 51.85 26.06 -12.01
CA GLU A 271 52.49 26.97 -12.97
C GLU A 271 53.38 28.02 -12.31
N SER A 272 53.13 28.34 -11.03
CA SER A 272 53.80 29.45 -10.35
C SER A 272 54.53 29.05 -9.07
N ASP A 273 54.10 27.98 -8.41
CA ASP A 273 54.67 27.49 -7.16
C ASP A 273 55.68 26.35 -7.35
N ILE A 274 55.72 25.76 -8.55
CA ILE A 274 56.68 24.71 -8.93
C ILE A 274 57.66 25.28 -9.94
N ARG A 275 58.93 24.91 -9.79
CA ARG A 275 59.97 25.19 -10.78
C ARG A 275 60.77 23.94 -11.05
N ASP A 276 61.12 23.76 -12.31
CA ASP A 276 62.04 22.72 -12.76
C ASP A 276 63.49 23.08 -12.39
N THR A 277 64.29 22.06 -12.12
CA THR A 277 65.71 22.15 -11.75
C THR A 277 66.46 20.97 -12.36
N ASP A 278 67.77 21.06 -12.46
CA ASP A 278 68.60 19.97 -13.00
C ASP A 278 68.49 18.65 -12.20
N GLU A 279 67.96 18.70 -10.98
CA GLU A 279 67.74 17.55 -10.08
C GLU A 279 66.27 17.11 -9.99
N GLY A 280 65.37 17.71 -10.78
CA GLY A 280 63.92 17.49 -10.75
C GLY A 280 63.17 18.74 -10.27
N PHE A 281 62.08 18.58 -9.52
CA PHE A 281 61.24 19.72 -9.13
C PHE A 281 61.62 20.33 -7.78
N ALA A 282 61.43 21.65 -7.65
CA ALA A 282 61.56 22.38 -6.39
C ALA A 282 60.44 23.40 -6.23
N LEU A 283 60.16 23.80 -4.98
CA LEU A 283 59.27 24.93 -4.71
C LEU A 283 59.87 26.23 -5.26
N ALA A 284 59.01 27.02 -5.91
CA ALA A 284 59.28 28.40 -6.28
C ALA A 284 59.46 29.27 -5.02
N GLU A 285 60.02 30.45 -5.21
CA GLU A 285 60.43 31.32 -4.09
C GLU A 285 59.26 31.75 -3.18
N GLY A 286 58.05 31.88 -3.74
CA GLY A 286 56.83 32.19 -3.00
C GLY A 286 56.45 31.08 -2.03
N ALA A 287 56.15 29.89 -2.55
CA ALA A 287 55.83 28.71 -1.76
C ALA A 287 56.95 28.33 -0.77
N ARG A 288 58.22 28.44 -1.17
CA ARG A 288 59.36 28.15 -0.28
C ARG A 288 59.41 29.10 0.93
N ARG A 289 59.09 30.38 0.74
CA ARG A 289 58.99 31.34 1.84
C ARG A 289 57.86 31.02 2.80
N GLN A 290 56.72 30.51 2.30
CA GLN A 290 55.62 30.08 3.16
C GLN A 290 56.00 28.88 4.02
N VAL A 291 56.66 27.87 3.44
CA VAL A 291 57.17 26.72 4.21
C VAL A 291 58.21 27.16 5.24
N ALA A 292 59.10 28.09 4.87
CA ALA A 292 60.08 28.64 5.80
C ALA A 292 59.42 29.42 6.95
N ALA A 293 58.37 30.19 6.66
CA ALA A 293 57.59 30.90 7.66
C ALA A 293 56.87 29.90 8.61
N ALA A 294 56.20 28.89 8.07
CA ALA A 294 55.54 27.85 8.86
C ALA A 294 56.51 27.11 9.80
N ARG A 295 57.72 26.79 9.32
CA ARG A 295 58.78 26.19 10.15
C ARG A 295 59.33 27.14 11.21
N LEU A 296 59.42 28.44 10.90
CA LEU A 296 59.84 29.44 11.87
C LEU A 296 58.77 29.62 12.96
N ASP A 297 57.50 29.65 12.60
CA ASP A 297 56.38 29.71 13.55
C ASP A 297 56.35 28.48 14.47
N GLU A 298 56.69 27.29 13.96
CA GLU A 298 56.81 26.07 14.78
C GLU A 298 58.02 26.12 15.73
N GLN A 299 59.12 26.77 15.32
CA GLN A 299 60.34 26.90 16.14
C GLN A 299 60.28 28.06 17.14
N VAL A 300 59.55 29.13 16.83
CA VAL A 300 59.30 30.25 17.73
C VAL A 300 58.12 29.87 18.62
N THR A 301 58.40 29.12 19.68
CA THR A 301 57.43 28.97 20.76
C THR A 301 57.10 30.37 21.29
N GLU A 302 55.81 30.70 21.29
CA GLU A 302 55.20 31.97 21.68
C GLU A 302 56.04 32.70 22.73
N THR A 303 56.85 33.66 22.28
CA THR A 303 57.71 34.43 23.18
C THR A 303 56.79 35.45 23.85
N ASP A 304 56.38 35.12 25.07
CA ASP A 304 55.57 36.00 25.91
C ASP A 304 56.37 37.26 26.26
N VAL A 305 56.21 38.31 25.46
CA VAL A 305 56.87 39.61 25.67
C VAL A 305 56.06 40.40 26.69
N GLY A 306 56.20 40.01 27.97
CA GLY A 306 55.64 40.78 29.08
C GLY A 306 56.29 42.17 29.17
N PRO A 307 55.52 43.26 29.38
CA PRO A 307 56.09 44.60 29.53
C PRO A 307 56.91 44.67 30.83
N GLY A 308 58.20 44.97 30.69
CA GLY A 308 59.12 45.29 31.79
C GLY A 308 59.00 46.73 32.26
#